data_AF-A0A842R7F3-F1
#
_entry.id   AF-A0A842R7F3-F1
#
_cell.length_a   1.000
_cell.length_b   1.000
_cell.length_c   1.000
_cell.angle_alpha   90.00
_cell.angle_beta   90.00
_cell.angle_gamma   90.00
#
_symmetry.space_group_name_H-M   'P 1'
#
loop_
_entity.id
_entity.type
_entity.pdbx_description
1 polymer ?
#
loop_
_entity_poly.entity_id
_entity_poly.type
_entity_poly.pdbx_seq_one_letter_code
_entity_poly.pdbx_strand_id
1 'polypeptide(L)'
;MPEDETKEQETQKKTDKKAKKSESKKKKEKPENTIYVGRKPAMTYVLAVMTCFNDHDADEVRICARGRAISTAVDVAELTRNRFLPDVIVKSIKTSTEQVERREGGGKANVSAIEIVIQRGE
;
A
#
# COMPACT_ATOMS: atom_id res chain seq x y z
N MET A 1 18.28 61.54 10.24
CA MET A 1 18.85 61.14 8.94
C MET A 1 20.02 60.23 9.23
N PRO A 2 19.90 58.94 8.88
CA PRO A 2 20.31 58.49 7.55
C PRO A 2 19.18 57.77 6.80
N GLU A 3 19.25 57.90 5.49
CA GLU A 3 18.36 57.35 4.48
C GLU A 3 18.95 56.03 3.93
N ASP A 4 18.09 55.24 3.27
CA ASP A 4 18.44 54.49 2.05
C ASP A 4 19.23 53.16 2.12
N GLU A 5 18.75 52.15 2.87
CA GLU A 5 19.23 50.75 2.67
C GLU A 5 18.13 49.66 2.75
N THR A 6 16.84 50.01 2.72
CA THR A 6 15.75 49.02 2.84
C THR A 6 15.18 48.50 1.52
N LYS A 7 15.72 48.91 0.35
CA LYS A 7 15.08 48.62 -0.95
C LYS A 7 15.77 47.58 -1.84
N GLU A 8 16.94 47.06 -1.49
CA GLU A 8 17.68 46.14 -2.38
C GLU A 8 17.70 44.66 -1.94
N GLN A 9 17.13 44.31 -0.79
CA GLN A 9 17.11 42.91 -0.32
C GLN A 9 15.80 42.16 -0.62
N GLU A 10 14.78 42.82 -1.19
CA GLU A 10 13.49 42.18 -1.48
C GLU A 10 13.41 41.48 -2.85
N THR A 11 14.42 41.62 -3.70
CA THR A 11 14.38 41.11 -5.08
C THR A 11 15.13 39.80 -5.33
N GLN A 12 15.88 39.28 -4.36
CA GLN A 12 16.64 38.02 -4.52
C GLN A 12 16.15 36.83 -3.67
N LYS A 13 15.22 37.01 -2.72
CA LYS A 13 14.61 35.87 -1.99
C LYS A 13 13.43 35.22 -2.72
N LYS A 14 13.12 35.68 -3.95
CA LYS A 14 12.05 35.16 -4.81
C LYS A 14 12.49 34.01 -5.72
N THR A 15 13.78 33.69 -5.82
CA THR A 15 14.28 32.64 -6.73
C THR A 15 14.62 31.30 -6.09
N ASP A 16 14.87 31.22 -4.78
CA ASP A 16 15.17 29.92 -4.13
C ASP A 16 13.97 29.24 -3.46
N LYS A 17 12.85 29.95 -3.26
CA LYS A 17 11.67 29.37 -2.59
C LYS A 17 10.77 28.52 -3.51
N LYS A 18 11.10 28.44 -4.80
CA LYS A 18 10.27 27.75 -5.82
C LYS A 18 10.71 26.31 -6.14
N ALA A 19 11.90 25.88 -5.69
CA ALA A 19 12.45 24.55 -6.01
C ALA A 19 12.22 23.46 -4.93
N LYS A 20 11.61 23.77 -3.78
CA LYS A 20 11.43 22.82 -2.66
C LYS A 20 9.98 22.58 -2.24
N LYS A 21 9.01 22.83 -3.13
CA LYS A 21 7.58 22.62 -2.87
C LYS A 21 6.92 21.62 -3.81
N SER A 22 7.70 20.76 -4.45
CA SER A 22 7.26 19.73 -5.38
C SER A 22 7.46 18.31 -4.85
N GLU A 23 7.28 18.07 -3.55
CA GLU A 23 7.39 16.70 -3.01
C GLU A 23 6.56 16.52 -1.72
N SER A 24 5.26 16.78 -1.83
CA SER A 24 4.25 16.16 -0.93
C SER A 24 2.87 16.25 -1.58
N LYS A 25 2.78 15.68 -2.78
CA LYS A 25 1.52 15.17 -3.30
C LYS A 25 1.73 13.71 -3.68
N LYS A 26 1.68 12.82 -2.68
CA LYS A 26 1.20 11.46 -2.92
C LYS A 26 -0.11 11.34 -2.15
N LYS A 27 -1.18 11.75 -2.83
CA LYS A 27 -2.55 11.38 -2.50
C LYS A 27 -2.51 9.86 -2.31
N LYS A 28 -2.68 9.38 -1.09
CA LYS A 28 -2.89 7.94 -0.85
C LYS A 28 -4.25 7.62 -1.46
N GLU A 29 -4.27 7.38 -2.76
CA GLU A 29 -5.32 6.58 -3.36
C GLU A 29 -5.23 5.25 -2.62
N LYS A 30 -6.21 4.99 -1.73
CA LYS A 30 -6.42 3.63 -1.28
C LYS A 30 -6.64 2.86 -2.58
N PRO A 31 -5.78 1.89 -2.93
CA PRO A 31 -6.08 1.06 -4.07
C PRO A 31 -7.39 0.36 -3.70
N GLU A 32 -8.48 0.68 -4.40
CA GLU A 32 -9.86 0.40 -3.97
C GLU A 32 -10.09 -1.09 -3.67
N ASN A 33 -9.25 -1.97 -4.22
CA ASN A 33 -9.34 -3.43 -4.05
C ASN A 33 -8.12 -4.03 -3.34
N THR A 34 -7.56 -3.37 -2.32
CA THR A 34 -6.43 -3.92 -1.53
C THR A 34 -6.85 -4.38 -0.14
N ILE A 35 -6.56 -5.65 0.16
CA ILE A 35 -6.86 -6.32 1.42
C ILE A 35 -5.56 -6.56 2.17
N TYR A 36 -5.47 -6.04 3.39
CA TYR A 36 -4.32 -6.24 4.27
C TYR A 36 -4.59 -7.38 5.25
N VAL A 37 -3.79 -8.44 5.14
CA VAL A 37 -3.87 -9.63 6.00
C VAL A 37 -3.06 -9.42 7.27
N GLY A 38 -3.66 -9.77 8.40
CA GLY A 38 -3.12 -9.60 9.74
C GLY A 38 -3.38 -10.82 10.60
N ARG A 39 -3.93 -10.61 11.79
CA ARG A 39 -4.16 -11.67 12.79
C ARG A 39 -5.59 -12.22 12.82
N LYS A 40 -6.50 -11.74 11.96
CA LYS A 40 -7.85 -12.29 11.92
C LYS A 40 -7.82 -13.69 11.27
N PRO A 41 -8.84 -14.54 11.51
CA PRO A 41 -8.95 -15.82 10.82
C PRO A 41 -8.96 -15.66 9.28
N ALA A 42 -8.38 -16.62 8.57
CA ALA A 42 -8.26 -16.58 7.10
C ALA A 42 -9.60 -16.33 6.39
N MET A 43 -10.66 -16.97 6.85
CA MET A 43 -12.02 -16.86 6.29
C MET A 43 -12.56 -15.42 6.28
N THR A 44 -12.18 -14.57 7.24
CA THR A 44 -12.59 -13.16 7.26
C THR A 44 -12.02 -12.41 6.06
N TYR A 45 -10.79 -12.73 5.67
CA TYR A 45 -10.16 -12.11 4.51
C TYR A 45 -10.70 -12.68 3.20
N VAL A 46 -10.98 -13.98 3.13
CA VAL A 46 -11.61 -14.59 1.95
C VAL A 46 -12.98 -13.97 1.67
N LEU A 47 -13.80 -13.75 2.71
CA LEU A 47 -15.07 -13.06 2.55
C LEU A 47 -14.87 -11.64 1.97
N ALA A 48 -13.89 -10.89 2.47
CA ALA A 48 -13.59 -9.56 1.94
C ALA A 48 -13.16 -9.60 0.47
N VAL A 49 -12.38 -10.62 0.07
CA VAL A 49 -12.01 -10.83 -1.33
C VAL A 49 -13.25 -11.10 -2.20
N MET A 50 -14.16 -11.95 -1.74
CA MET A 50 -15.42 -12.22 -2.45
C MET A 50 -16.28 -10.98 -2.61
N THR A 51 -16.45 -10.19 -1.54
CA THR A 51 -17.19 -8.93 -1.57
C THR A 51 -16.59 -7.98 -2.60
N CYS A 52 -15.26 -7.88 -2.69
CA CYS A 52 -14.62 -7.08 -3.75
C CYS A 52 -14.98 -7.56 -5.16
N PHE A 53 -14.93 -8.88 -5.42
CA PHE A 53 -15.28 -9.41 -6.74
C PHE A 53 -16.77 -9.34 -7.07
N ASN A 54 -17.66 -9.51 -6.09
CA ASN A 54 -19.11 -9.60 -6.31
C ASN A 54 -19.82 -8.26 -6.19
N ASP A 55 -19.54 -7.49 -5.13
CA ASP A 55 -20.29 -6.25 -4.82
C ASP A 55 -19.65 -5.01 -5.46
N HIS A 56 -18.32 -5.02 -5.60
CA HIS A 56 -17.56 -3.90 -6.19
C HIS A 56 -17.14 -4.17 -7.64
N ASP A 57 -17.55 -5.31 -8.21
CA ASP A 57 -17.21 -5.77 -9.56
C ASP A 57 -15.73 -5.56 -9.91
N ALA A 58 -14.86 -5.87 -8.95
CA ALA A 58 -13.43 -5.67 -9.08
C ALA A 58 -12.82 -6.65 -10.10
N ASP A 59 -12.13 -6.13 -11.11
CA ASP A 59 -11.35 -6.97 -12.04
C ASP A 59 -10.17 -7.65 -11.32
N GLU A 60 -9.54 -6.91 -10.39
CA GLU A 60 -8.34 -7.32 -9.69
C GLU A 60 -8.44 -7.00 -8.19
N VAL A 61 -7.98 -7.95 -7.37
CA VAL A 61 -7.86 -7.80 -5.92
C VAL A 61 -6.42 -8.06 -5.50
N ARG A 62 -5.90 -7.19 -4.64
CA ARG A 62 -4.54 -7.24 -4.12
C ARG A 62 -4.55 -7.67 -2.66
N ILE A 63 -3.88 -8.76 -2.35
CA ILE A 63 -3.73 -9.30 -1.00
C ILE A 63 -2.32 -8.97 -0.53
N CYS A 64 -2.23 -8.08 0.47
CA CYS A 64 -0.95 -7.61 1.03
C CYS A 64 -0.76 -8.17 2.45
N ALA A 65 0.44 -8.67 2.74
CA ALA A 65 0.79 -9.13 4.08
C ALA A 65 2.27 -8.96 4.38
N ARG A 66 2.62 -9.02 5.67
CA ARG A 66 4.02 -8.97 6.12
C ARG A 66 4.29 -9.90 7.29
N GLY A 67 5.52 -10.38 7.38
CA GLY A 67 5.99 -11.28 8.42
C GLY A 67 5.16 -12.57 8.49
N ARG A 68 4.74 -12.96 9.69
CA ARG A 68 3.98 -14.20 9.93
C ARG A 68 2.64 -14.27 9.20
N ALA A 69 2.07 -13.13 8.80
CA ALA A 69 0.80 -13.09 8.08
C ALA A 69 0.93 -13.52 6.60
N ILE A 70 2.16 -13.69 6.08
CA ILE A 70 2.41 -14.14 4.70
C ILE A 70 1.75 -15.50 4.44
N SER A 71 1.89 -16.46 5.37
CA SER A 71 1.25 -17.79 5.22
C SER A 71 -0.26 -17.65 5.08
N THR A 72 -0.90 -16.84 5.93
CA THR A 72 -2.35 -16.60 5.86
C THR A 72 -2.75 -15.90 4.56
N ALA A 73 -1.92 -15.02 4.00
CA ALA A 73 -2.22 -14.38 2.71
C ALA A 73 -2.21 -15.39 1.56
N VAL A 74 -1.26 -16.32 1.57
CA VAL A 74 -1.22 -17.42 0.61
C VAL A 74 -2.44 -18.32 0.78
N ASP A 75 -2.79 -18.69 2.02
CA ASP A 75 -3.99 -19.49 2.32
C ASP A 75 -5.27 -18.80 1.81
N VAL A 76 -5.37 -17.48 1.97
CA VAL A 76 -6.52 -16.69 1.48
C VAL A 76 -6.61 -16.72 -0.04
N ALA A 77 -5.49 -16.55 -0.75
CA ALA A 77 -5.46 -16.60 -2.22
C ALA A 77 -5.86 -18.00 -2.72
N GLU A 78 -5.27 -19.05 -2.16
CA GLU A 78 -5.54 -20.44 -2.55
C GLU A 78 -6.96 -20.87 -2.19
N LEU A 79 -7.46 -20.51 -1.00
CA LEU A 79 -8.81 -20.86 -0.61
C LEU A 79 -9.85 -20.15 -1.48
N THR A 80 -9.59 -18.90 -1.86
CA THR A 80 -10.46 -18.14 -2.76
C THR A 80 -10.57 -18.85 -4.11
N ARG A 81 -9.45 -19.12 -4.78
CA ARG A 81 -9.47 -19.73 -6.12
C ARG A 81 -9.92 -21.19 -6.12
N ASN A 82 -9.58 -21.99 -5.11
CA ASN A 82 -9.85 -23.42 -5.15
C ASN A 82 -11.24 -23.80 -4.64
N ARG A 83 -11.82 -22.99 -3.74
CA ARG A 83 -13.09 -23.34 -3.08
C ARG A 83 -14.26 -22.44 -3.46
N PHE A 84 -14.00 -21.21 -3.85
CA PHE A 84 -15.03 -20.19 -3.86
C PHE A 84 -15.23 -19.49 -5.20
N LEU A 85 -14.14 -19.06 -5.83
CA LEU A 85 -14.13 -18.38 -7.13
C LEU A 85 -13.16 -19.12 -8.05
N PRO A 86 -13.59 -20.26 -8.64
CA PRO A 86 -12.73 -21.11 -9.47
C PRO A 86 -12.26 -20.44 -10.77
N ASP A 87 -12.94 -19.38 -11.17
CA ASP A 87 -12.61 -18.52 -12.29
C ASP A 87 -11.43 -17.57 -12.00
N VAL A 88 -11.05 -17.36 -10.74
CA VAL A 88 -9.98 -16.42 -10.37
C VAL A 88 -8.59 -17.03 -10.55
N ILE A 89 -7.70 -16.29 -11.21
CA ILE A 89 -6.30 -16.64 -11.46
C ILE A 89 -5.33 -15.72 -10.71
N VAL A 90 -4.15 -16.24 -10.39
CA VAL A 90 -3.06 -15.46 -9.81
C VAL A 90 -2.34 -14.70 -10.93
N LYS A 91 -2.44 -13.38 -10.93
CA LYS A 91 -1.78 -12.50 -11.91
C LYS A 91 -0.30 -12.30 -11.60
N SER A 92 0.02 -11.98 -10.34
CA SER A 92 1.41 -11.74 -9.94
C SER A 92 1.61 -11.93 -8.45
N ILE A 93 2.83 -12.36 -8.08
CA ILE A 93 3.28 -12.43 -6.69
C ILE A 93 4.57 -11.63 -6.58
N LYS A 94 4.61 -10.65 -5.70
CA LYS A 94 5.79 -9.83 -5.42
C LYS A 94 6.19 -10.00 -3.97
N THR A 95 7.48 -10.17 -3.74
CA THR A 95 8.06 -10.16 -2.41
C THR A 95 8.92 -8.92 -2.23
N SER A 96 8.92 -8.37 -1.02
CA SER A 96 9.73 -7.20 -0.70
C SER A 96 10.14 -7.25 0.78
N THR A 97 10.96 -6.30 1.20
CA THR A 97 11.31 -6.10 2.60
C THR A 97 10.85 -4.70 3.00
N GLU A 98 9.98 -4.63 4.02
CA GLU A 98 9.52 -3.37 4.60
C GLU A 98 10.25 -3.07 5.91
N GLN A 99 10.59 -1.80 6.13
CA GLN A 99 11.10 -1.34 7.42
C GLN A 99 9.93 -0.92 8.31
N VAL A 100 9.75 -1.62 9.43
CA VAL A 100 8.69 -1.34 10.42
C VAL A 100 9.33 -0.86 11.70
N GLU A 101 8.76 0.17 12.31
CA GLU A 101 9.22 0.67 13.62
C GLU A 101 8.90 -0.36 14.72
N ARG A 102 9.90 -0.65 15.56
CA ARG A 102 9.73 -1.57 16.68
C ARG A 102 8.94 -0.88 17.79
N ARG A 103 7.90 -1.55 18.28
CA ARG A 103 6.99 -1.01 19.33
C ARG A 103 7.69 -0.64 20.64
N GLU A 104 8.80 -1.30 20.94
CA GLU A 104 9.61 -1.12 22.16
C GLU A 104 10.73 -0.06 22.04
N GLY A 105 10.71 0.79 21.01
CA GLY A 105 11.69 1.90 20.90
C GLY A 105 13.08 1.51 20.40
N GLY A 106 13.23 0.30 19.82
CA GLY A 106 14.51 -0.24 19.36
C GLY A 106 14.85 -0.03 17.88
N GLY A 107 14.39 1.07 17.26
CA GLY A 107 14.68 1.38 15.85
C GLY A 107 13.81 0.64 14.83
N LYS A 108 14.28 0.59 13.57
CA LYS A 108 13.58 -0.04 12.44
C LYS A 108 13.95 -1.51 12.31
N ALA A 109 12.96 -2.37 12.12
CA ALA A 109 13.14 -3.79 11.82
C ALA A 109 12.76 -4.07 10.36
N ASN A 110 13.57 -4.89 9.70
CA ASN A 110 13.24 -5.41 8.38
C ASN A 110 12.24 -6.56 8.51
N VAL A 111 11.13 -6.47 7.80
CA VAL A 111 10.07 -7.48 7.79
C VAL A 111 9.79 -7.86 6.34
N SER A 112 9.82 -9.15 6.04
CA SER A 112 9.41 -9.65 4.73
C SER A 112 7.96 -9.28 4.45
N ALA A 113 7.66 -8.86 3.23
CA ALA A 113 6.32 -8.53 2.78
C ALA A 113 6.01 -9.28 1.48
N ILE A 114 4.73 -9.57 1.28
CA ILE A 114 4.20 -10.21 0.09
C ILE A 114 3.00 -9.41 -0.42
N GLU A 115 2.92 -9.32 -1.73
CA GLU A 115 1.78 -8.80 -2.48
C GLU A 115 1.37 -9.87 -3.47
N ILE A 116 0.13 -10.35 -3.36
CA ILE A 116 -0.47 -11.31 -4.28
C ILE A 116 -1.59 -10.58 -5.01
N VAL A 117 -1.53 -10.51 -6.33
CA VAL A 117 -2.61 -9.97 -7.15
C VAL A 117 -3.34 -11.13 -7.79
N ILE A 118 -4.64 -11.19 -7.54
CA ILE A 118 -5.58 -12.14 -8.14
C ILE A 118 -6.57 -11.38 -9.01
N GLN A 119 -6.99 -11.99 -10.11
CA GLN A 119 -7.91 -11.39 -11.08
C GLN A 119 -8.87 -12.44 -11.61
N ARG A 120 -10.03 -12.03 -12.12
CA ARG A 120 -10.90 -12.98 -12.85
C ARG A 120 -10.15 -13.49 -14.09
N GLY A 121 -10.17 -14.79 -14.30
CA GLY A 121 -9.68 -15.43 -15.51
C GLY A 121 -10.64 -15.17 -16.66
N GLU A 122 -10.08 -14.85 -17.83
CA GLU A 122 -10.82 -14.81 -19.09
C GLU A 122 -11.22 -16.22 -19.54
#